data_AF-A0A0D1ZQL9-F1
#
_entry.id   AF-A0A0D1ZQL9-F1
#
_cell.length_a   1.000
_cell.length_b   1.000
_cell.length_c   1.000
_cell.angle_alpha   90.00
_cell.angle_beta   90.00
_cell.angle_gamma   90.00
#
_symmetry.space_group_name_H-M   'P 1'
#
loop_
_entity.id
_entity.type
_entity.pdbx_description
1 polymer ?
#
loop_
_entity_poly.entity_id
_entity_poly.type
_entity_poly.pdbx_seq_one_letter_code
_entity_poly.pdbx_strand_id
1 'polypeptide(L)'
;MASSAVFEIPRLDLQECEIDSSASINLVEDLTSYNWIEAPETTPTIAVPGCPALWAPPPTPTRVDKDSGLIYISQNAARHPEYPLEPLFRALYTTHPLFDITPIDIVTDRNNMRKLLSFVDPGSSRNGLEPFKINVEIIKNTAIFCREEVNSMEFIGPNEFRGFGHEFEKAHTASQIYGSTGHHRVISYHFGGLKFLVRYETDGYLAEKEAPSDEYLSKLLDGLSLSASKPGPESLPPQFAVSKLRIKKLGQTVSRTSTIEIKTRVIHKPLDLQQIIPQLWISQTPNLVRAYHQNGVFTTPMVQNVTTEIQDWEKRNHKDLQKLAILIRRVISLARQCGGTAVVQSDGDPDKLLIYKVDRKKMLPQDLYSKWDEDQEEGVGIDDRHEGSHGLEVAEAGRQSTDTPATSSDGVKTPIRTGVVSNNVDLAKFPYLSSFVQCQKTPHPEGQEPFDDTVDLSIVALQGVKSGCSQCIQSLPALVHEYRILFQT
;
A
#
# COMPACT_ATOMS: atom_id res chain seq x y z
N MET A 1 -31.15 -5.23 1.75
CA MET A 1 -31.46 -6.66 1.85
C MET A 1 -30.17 -7.40 2.15
N ALA A 2 -30.13 -8.25 3.17
CA ALA A 2 -28.93 -9.04 3.45
C ALA A 2 -28.72 -10.03 2.29
N SER A 3 -27.59 -9.93 1.59
CA SER A 3 -27.23 -10.92 0.58
C SER A 3 -27.02 -12.24 1.30
N SER A 4 -27.79 -13.27 0.98
CA SER A 4 -27.54 -14.62 1.49
C SER A 4 -26.28 -15.19 0.84
N ALA A 5 -25.51 -15.98 1.58
CA ALA A 5 -24.39 -16.73 1.01
C ALA A 5 -24.92 -17.68 -0.06
N VAL A 6 -24.19 -17.79 -1.17
CA VAL A 6 -24.56 -18.70 -2.27
C VAL A 6 -23.96 -20.07 -2.02
N PHE A 7 -22.74 -20.12 -1.46
CA PHE A 7 -22.07 -21.36 -1.12
C PHE A 7 -21.44 -21.28 0.26
N GLU A 8 -21.28 -22.44 0.89
CA GLU A 8 -20.53 -22.65 2.11
C GLU A 8 -19.42 -23.67 1.82
N ILE A 9 -18.21 -23.41 2.35
CA ILE A 9 -17.10 -24.37 2.37
C ILE A 9 -16.90 -24.78 3.83
N PRO A 10 -17.44 -25.93 4.27
CA PRO A 10 -17.11 -26.51 5.55
C PRO A 10 -15.61 -26.83 5.62
N ARG A 11 -14.98 -26.58 6.76
CA ARG A 11 -13.56 -26.91 6.98
C ARG A 11 -13.31 -28.43 6.95
N LEU A 12 -14.32 -29.22 7.33
CA LEU A 12 -14.26 -30.68 7.28
C LEU A 12 -14.11 -31.22 5.85
N ASP A 13 -14.71 -30.56 4.85
CA ASP A 13 -14.60 -30.92 3.43
C ASP A 13 -13.15 -30.84 2.92
N LEU A 14 -12.27 -30.12 3.62
CA LEU A 14 -10.86 -30.03 3.28
C LEU A 14 -10.05 -31.26 3.73
N GLN A 15 -10.60 -32.13 4.59
CA GLN A 15 -9.86 -33.27 5.17
C GLN A 15 -9.83 -34.51 4.26
N GLU A 16 -10.75 -34.61 3.32
CA GLU A 16 -10.97 -35.83 2.51
C GLU A 16 -10.28 -35.80 1.14
N CYS A 17 -9.61 -34.70 0.80
CA CYS A 17 -8.95 -34.54 -0.49
C CYS A 17 -7.43 -34.49 -0.31
N GLU A 18 -6.72 -35.36 -1.03
CA GLU A 18 -5.29 -35.19 -1.28
C GLU A 18 -5.12 -34.53 -2.65
N ILE A 19 -4.10 -33.69 -2.79
CA ILE A 19 -3.69 -33.17 -4.10
C ILE A 19 -2.48 -33.96 -4.57
N ASP A 20 -2.48 -34.37 -5.85
CA ASP A 20 -1.35 -35.07 -6.46
C ASP A 20 -0.09 -34.17 -6.57
N SER A 21 -0.28 -32.85 -6.46
CA SER A 21 0.79 -31.86 -6.55
C SER A 21 1.43 -31.56 -5.19
N SER A 22 2.73 -31.22 -5.20
CA SER A 22 3.45 -30.82 -3.99
C SER A 22 2.85 -29.56 -3.33
N ALA A 23 2.54 -29.64 -2.04
CA ALA A 23 2.13 -28.51 -1.20
C ALA A 23 3.32 -27.73 -0.61
N SER A 24 4.41 -27.61 -1.37
CA SER A 24 5.58 -26.80 -1.04
C SER A 24 5.71 -25.62 -1.98
N ILE A 25 6.17 -24.48 -1.47
CA ILE A 25 6.58 -23.34 -2.30
C ILE A 25 7.90 -23.69 -2.99
N ASN A 26 7.94 -23.53 -4.31
CA ASN A 26 9.14 -23.72 -5.12
C ASN A 26 9.17 -22.76 -6.30
N LEU A 27 10.30 -22.72 -7.03
CA LEU A 27 10.50 -21.85 -8.19
C LEU A 27 10.20 -20.37 -7.90
N VAL A 28 10.78 -19.86 -6.81
CA VAL A 28 10.53 -18.49 -6.32
C VAL A 28 11.38 -17.49 -7.10
N GLU A 29 10.73 -16.57 -7.81
CA GLU A 29 11.36 -15.53 -8.62
C GLU A 29 11.00 -14.14 -8.09
N ASP A 30 12.00 -13.25 -8.08
CA ASP A 30 11.81 -11.83 -7.79
C ASP A 30 11.45 -11.08 -9.07
N LEU A 31 10.27 -10.47 -9.10
CA LEU A 31 9.77 -9.81 -10.31
C LEU A 31 9.95 -8.30 -10.25
N THR A 32 9.40 -7.65 -9.23
CA THR A 32 9.44 -6.19 -9.11
C THR A 32 9.24 -5.74 -7.67
N SER A 33 9.44 -4.44 -7.43
CA SER A 33 9.15 -3.78 -6.16
C SER A 33 8.68 -2.36 -6.39
N TYR A 34 8.01 -1.79 -5.39
CA TYR A 34 7.64 -0.38 -5.39
C TYR A 34 7.55 0.19 -3.97
N ASN A 35 7.82 1.49 -3.83
CA ASN A 35 7.47 2.23 -2.61
C ASN A 35 6.26 3.10 -2.86
N TRP A 36 5.39 3.24 -1.87
CA TRP A 36 4.50 4.40 -1.82
C TRP A 36 5.30 5.64 -1.45
N ILE A 37 5.06 6.73 -2.18
CA ILE A 37 5.65 8.04 -1.92
C ILE A 37 4.58 8.97 -1.39
N GLU A 38 4.91 9.70 -0.32
CA GLU A 38 4.05 10.73 0.21
C GLU A 38 3.77 11.79 -0.86
N ALA A 39 2.48 11.98 -1.14
CA ALA A 39 2.00 12.79 -2.24
C ALA A 39 0.53 13.17 -1.98
N PRO A 40 0.02 14.25 -2.61
CA PRO A 40 -1.39 14.61 -2.53
C PRO A 40 -2.29 13.43 -2.92
N GLU A 41 -3.42 13.25 -2.24
CA GLU A 41 -4.38 12.16 -2.49
C GLU A 41 -4.93 12.14 -3.93
N THR A 42 -4.92 13.29 -4.60
CA THR A 42 -5.32 13.44 -6.01
C THR A 42 -4.32 12.79 -6.97
N THR A 43 -3.08 12.56 -6.54
CA THR A 43 -1.98 12.03 -7.35
C THR A 43 -1.21 10.95 -6.58
N PRO A 44 -1.83 9.79 -6.29
CA PRO A 44 -1.15 8.68 -5.65
C PRO A 44 0.12 8.36 -6.43
N THR A 45 1.26 8.22 -5.73
CA THR A 45 2.57 8.11 -6.38
C THR A 45 3.34 6.92 -5.84
N ILE A 46 3.90 6.12 -6.74
CA ILE A 46 4.83 5.03 -6.40
C ILE A 46 6.20 5.25 -7.04
N ALA A 47 7.25 4.74 -6.40
CA ALA A 47 8.58 4.61 -6.99
C ALA A 47 8.81 3.18 -7.49
N VAL A 48 9.31 3.02 -8.73
CA VAL A 48 9.60 1.71 -9.36
C VAL A 48 10.97 1.76 -10.09
N PRO A 49 11.89 0.82 -9.83
CA PRO A 49 11.83 -0.13 -8.71
C PRO A 49 11.77 0.62 -7.39
N GLY A 50 11.16 -0.01 -6.39
CA GLY A 50 11.23 0.44 -5.01
C GLY A 50 12.55 0.00 -4.36
N CYS A 51 12.89 0.61 -3.22
CA CYS A 51 13.95 0.17 -2.33
C CYS A 51 13.40 0.09 -0.89
N PRO A 52 13.52 -1.06 -0.20
CA PRO A 52 13.20 -1.15 1.22
C PRO A 52 14.15 -0.28 2.05
N ALA A 53 13.79 0.01 3.29
CA ALA A 53 14.65 0.79 4.18
C ALA A 53 15.91 -0.02 4.56
N LEU A 54 17.06 0.65 4.59
CA LEU A 54 18.32 0.03 4.99
C LEU A 54 18.30 -0.25 6.50
N TRP A 55 18.58 -1.48 6.91
CA TRP A 55 18.75 -1.84 8.31
C TRP A 55 19.94 -1.09 8.91
N ALA A 56 19.66 -0.19 9.85
CA ALA A 56 20.62 0.74 10.45
C ALA A 56 20.32 0.90 11.95
N PRO A 57 20.47 -0.17 12.77
CA PRO A 57 20.15 -0.11 14.18
C PRO A 57 21.14 0.80 14.93
N PRO A 58 20.70 1.54 15.97
CA PRO A 58 21.60 2.26 16.85
C PRO A 58 22.64 1.32 17.50
N PRO A 59 23.86 1.79 17.77
CA PRO A 59 24.93 0.95 18.31
C PRO A 59 24.68 0.53 19.76
N THR A 60 23.81 1.25 20.48
CA THR A 60 23.50 1.03 21.90
C THR A 60 22.00 0.84 22.11
N PRO A 61 21.60 0.16 23.20
CA PRO A 61 20.21 0.11 23.62
C PRO A 61 19.58 1.51 23.63
N THR A 62 18.44 1.63 22.98
CA THR A 62 17.81 2.93 22.72
C THR A 62 16.35 2.91 23.16
N ARG A 63 15.91 4.03 23.75
CA ARG A 63 14.50 4.26 24.06
C ARG A 63 13.78 4.68 22.79
N VAL A 64 12.70 3.99 22.47
CA VAL A 64 11.81 4.27 21.34
C VAL A 64 10.49 4.77 21.89
N ASP A 65 9.90 5.75 21.20
CA ASP A 65 8.60 6.30 21.55
C ASP A 65 7.47 5.29 21.25
N LYS A 66 6.33 5.47 21.91
CA LYS A 66 5.15 4.65 21.62
C LYS A 66 4.65 4.94 20.21
N ASP A 67 4.12 3.91 19.55
CA ASP A 67 3.43 4.09 18.28
C ASP A 67 2.31 5.10 18.44
N SER A 68 2.26 6.09 17.55
CA SER A 68 1.26 7.17 17.57
C SER A 68 0.99 7.68 16.16
N GLY A 69 -0.15 8.36 15.99
CA GLY A 69 -0.53 8.96 14.72
C GLY A 69 -1.20 7.99 13.75
N LEU A 70 -1.18 8.34 12.46
CA LEU A 70 -1.87 7.60 11.41
C LEU A 70 -1.06 6.37 10.98
N ILE A 71 -1.66 5.19 11.09
CA ILE A 71 -1.10 3.90 10.69
C ILE A 71 -1.93 3.31 9.55
N TYR A 72 -1.26 2.78 8.53
CA TYR A 72 -1.93 2.08 7.42
C TYR A 72 -2.17 0.61 7.76
N ILE A 73 -3.44 0.20 7.80
CA ILE A 73 -3.82 -1.22 7.84
C ILE A 73 -3.65 -1.84 6.45
N SER A 74 -4.04 -1.10 5.41
CA SER A 74 -3.86 -1.44 4.00
C SER A 74 -3.46 -0.20 3.22
N GLN A 75 -2.15 0.05 3.09
CA GLN A 75 -1.64 1.26 2.45
C GLN A 75 -2.10 1.40 1.00
N ASN A 76 -2.17 0.28 0.26
CA ASN A 76 -2.63 0.30 -1.12
C ASN A 76 -4.12 0.68 -1.23
N ALA A 77 -4.98 0.16 -0.36
CA ALA A 77 -6.40 0.52 -0.34
C ALA A 77 -6.64 1.93 0.21
N ALA A 78 -5.79 2.41 1.12
CA ALA A 78 -5.87 3.76 1.65
C ALA A 78 -5.49 4.82 0.60
N ARG A 79 -4.36 4.62 -0.09
CA ARG A 79 -3.85 5.58 -1.07
C ARG A 79 -4.52 5.46 -2.44
N HIS A 80 -4.99 4.27 -2.80
CA HIS A 80 -5.67 4.01 -4.07
C HIS A 80 -6.87 3.07 -3.92
N PRO A 81 -7.96 3.54 -3.28
CA PRO A 81 -9.12 2.71 -2.93
C PRO A 81 -9.88 2.16 -4.13
N GLU A 82 -9.84 2.83 -5.28
CA GLU A 82 -10.53 2.41 -6.48
C GLU A 82 -9.87 1.16 -7.09
N TYR A 83 -8.54 1.11 -7.12
CA TYR A 83 -7.78 -0.02 -7.65
C TYR A 83 -6.60 -0.41 -6.73
N PRO A 84 -6.84 -1.04 -5.56
CA PRO A 84 -5.79 -1.36 -4.58
C PRO A 84 -4.70 -2.32 -5.08
N LEU A 85 -4.94 -3.00 -6.22
CA LEU A 85 -3.99 -3.88 -6.85
C LEU A 85 -3.26 -3.24 -8.04
N GLU A 86 -3.71 -2.10 -8.55
CA GLU A 86 -3.05 -1.44 -9.69
C GLU A 86 -1.54 -1.21 -9.49
N PRO A 87 -1.03 -0.77 -8.32
CA PRO A 87 0.40 -0.57 -8.12
C PRO A 87 1.26 -1.81 -8.38
N LEU A 88 0.72 -3.01 -8.08
CA LEU A 88 1.38 -4.29 -8.34
C LEU A 88 1.64 -4.46 -9.85
N PHE A 89 0.59 -4.32 -10.65
CA PHE A 89 0.67 -4.49 -12.11
C PHE A 89 1.48 -3.39 -12.77
N ARG A 90 1.27 -2.14 -12.36
CA ARG A 90 2.02 -1.00 -12.89
C ARG A 90 3.51 -1.14 -12.61
N ALA A 91 3.89 -1.57 -11.41
CA ALA A 91 5.29 -1.87 -11.09
C ALA A 91 5.82 -3.07 -11.90
N LEU A 92 4.99 -4.09 -12.13
CA LEU A 92 5.38 -5.28 -12.89
C LEU A 92 5.70 -4.92 -14.34
N TYR A 93 4.77 -4.26 -15.04
CA TYR A 93 4.95 -3.87 -16.44
C TYR A 93 5.92 -2.71 -16.66
N THR A 94 6.21 -1.92 -15.63
CA THR A 94 7.31 -0.94 -15.69
C THR A 94 8.67 -1.64 -15.70
N THR A 95 8.83 -2.70 -14.91
CA THR A 95 10.08 -3.47 -14.82
C THR A 95 10.22 -4.49 -15.94
N HIS A 96 9.12 -5.17 -16.30
CA HIS A 96 9.04 -6.21 -17.32
C HIS A 96 7.91 -5.88 -18.31
N PRO A 97 8.14 -4.99 -19.30
CA PRO A 97 7.10 -4.55 -20.23
C PRO A 97 6.46 -5.67 -21.06
N LEU A 98 7.19 -6.77 -21.25
CA LEU A 98 6.77 -7.95 -22.01
C LEU A 98 6.36 -9.12 -21.11
N PHE A 99 6.04 -8.87 -19.84
CA PHE A 99 5.65 -9.93 -18.91
C PHE A 99 4.35 -10.61 -19.37
N ASP A 100 4.43 -11.91 -19.68
CA ASP A 100 3.26 -12.73 -19.96
C ASP A 100 2.58 -13.14 -18.65
N ILE A 101 1.35 -12.66 -18.46
CA ILE A 101 0.53 -12.94 -17.29
C ILE A 101 -0.39 -14.15 -17.47
N THR A 102 -0.60 -14.62 -18.69
CA THR A 102 -1.49 -15.74 -19.00
C THR A 102 -1.15 -17.04 -18.24
N PRO A 103 0.12 -17.40 -17.92
CA PRO A 103 0.43 -18.58 -17.14
C PRO A 103 0.24 -18.39 -15.62
N ILE A 104 -0.10 -17.20 -15.13
CA ILE A 104 -0.36 -16.97 -13.71
C ILE A 104 -1.76 -17.44 -13.36
N ASP A 105 -1.88 -18.39 -12.44
CA ASP A 105 -3.18 -18.87 -11.96
C ASP A 105 -3.79 -17.93 -10.91
N ILE A 106 -2.96 -17.33 -10.06
CA ILE A 106 -3.42 -16.53 -8.91
C ILE A 106 -2.59 -15.27 -8.74
N VAL A 107 -3.25 -14.12 -8.65
CA VAL A 107 -2.68 -12.86 -8.15
C VAL A 107 -3.26 -12.57 -6.77
N THR A 108 -2.41 -12.40 -5.77
CA THR A 108 -2.85 -12.18 -4.38
C THR A 108 -1.82 -11.36 -3.59
N ASP A 109 -2.08 -11.19 -2.30
CA ASP A 109 -1.10 -10.65 -1.35
C ASP A 109 -0.90 -11.56 -0.14
N ARG A 110 0.18 -11.28 0.59
CA ARG A 110 0.55 -12.01 1.82
C ARG A 110 -0.58 -12.04 2.85
N ASN A 111 -1.40 -10.99 2.93
CA ASN A 111 -2.47 -10.91 3.93
C ASN A 111 -3.60 -11.90 3.63
N ASN A 112 -4.04 -11.98 2.37
CA ASN A 112 -5.03 -12.95 1.92
C ASN A 112 -4.57 -14.38 2.17
N MET A 113 -3.33 -14.70 1.81
CA MET A 113 -2.76 -16.04 2.04
C MET A 113 -2.71 -16.38 3.54
N ARG A 114 -2.33 -15.44 4.40
CA ARG A 114 -2.34 -15.63 5.86
C ARG A 114 -3.75 -15.88 6.40
N LYS A 115 -4.75 -15.13 5.93
CA LYS A 115 -6.16 -15.29 6.33
C LYS A 115 -6.70 -16.67 5.95
N LEU A 116 -6.46 -17.11 4.71
CA LEU A 116 -6.85 -18.44 4.26
C LEU A 116 -6.12 -19.55 5.03
N LEU A 117 -4.82 -19.39 5.30
CA LEU A 117 -4.07 -20.34 6.12
C LEU A 117 -4.61 -20.39 7.57
N SER A 118 -4.98 -19.24 8.15
CA SER A 118 -5.57 -19.19 9.50
C SER A 118 -6.97 -19.83 9.58
N PHE A 119 -7.69 -19.93 8.47
CA PHE A 119 -8.93 -20.71 8.42
C PHE A 119 -8.63 -22.21 8.44
N VAL A 120 -7.62 -22.65 7.69
CA VAL A 120 -7.22 -24.06 7.63
C VAL A 120 -6.62 -24.55 8.95
N ASP A 121 -5.72 -23.75 9.51
CA ASP A 121 -5.09 -23.96 10.81
C ASP A 121 -5.30 -22.73 11.71
N PRO A 122 -6.42 -22.66 12.45
CA PRO A 122 -6.68 -21.60 13.41
C PRO A 122 -5.62 -21.49 14.52
N GLY A 123 -4.86 -22.56 14.79
CA GLY A 123 -3.79 -22.58 15.79
C GLY A 123 -2.51 -21.85 15.32
N SER A 124 -2.31 -21.70 14.01
CA SER A 124 -1.14 -21.00 13.45
C SER A 124 -1.14 -19.48 13.71
N SER A 125 -2.31 -18.90 13.98
CA SER A 125 -2.48 -17.47 14.18
C SER A 125 -2.53 -17.14 15.68
N ARG A 126 -1.75 -16.15 16.10
CA ARG A 126 -1.74 -15.67 17.48
C ARG A 126 -3.12 -15.22 17.98
N ASN A 127 -3.94 -14.65 17.10
CA ASN A 127 -5.27 -14.15 17.42
C ASN A 127 -6.37 -15.14 17.00
N GLY A 128 -6.00 -16.35 16.56
CA GLY A 128 -6.92 -17.28 15.93
C GLY A 128 -7.43 -16.78 14.58
N LEU A 129 -8.64 -17.23 14.22
CA LEU A 129 -9.34 -16.84 13.01
C LEU A 129 -10.10 -15.53 13.25
N GLU A 130 -9.55 -14.43 12.76
CA GLU A 130 -10.24 -13.13 12.75
C GLU A 130 -11.21 -13.06 11.56
N PRO A 131 -12.34 -12.35 11.67
CA PRO A 131 -13.23 -12.12 10.55
C PRO A 131 -12.49 -11.45 9.39
N PHE A 132 -12.77 -11.89 8.16
CA PHE A 132 -12.15 -11.31 6.98
C PHE A 132 -13.03 -11.39 5.74
N LYS A 133 -12.74 -10.52 4.77
CA LYS A 133 -13.31 -10.56 3.44
C LYS A 133 -12.21 -10.50 2.37
N ILE A 134 -12.36 -11.34 1.36
CA ILE A 134 -11.49 -11.39 0.18
C ILE A 134 -12.38 -11.32 -1.04
N ASN A 135 -12.17 -10.30 -1.86
CA ASN A 135 -12.82 -10.18 -3.14
C ASN A 135 -12.07 -11.03 -4.16
N VAL A 136 -12.81 -11.80 -4.94
CA VAL A 136 -12.27 -12.69 -5.97
C VAL A 136 -12.86 -12.30 -7.31
N GLU A 137 -11.98 -12.08 -8.29
CA GLU A 137 -12.34 -11.86 -9.70
C GLU A 137 -11.61 -12.87 -10.58
N ILE A 138 -12.33 -13.49 -11.51
CA ILE A 138 -11.78 -14.44 -12.49
C ILE A 138 -11.63 -13.72 -13.83
N ILE A 139 -10.40 -13.66 -14.34
CA ILE A 139 -10.05 -13.11 -15.65
C ILE A 139 -9.45 -14.25 -16.46
N LYS A 140 -10.21 -14.76 -17.44
CA LYS A 140 -9.86 -15.99 -18.18
C LYS A 140 -9.52 -17.12 -17.19
N ASN A 141 -8.25 -17.51 -17.11
CA ASN A 141 -7.77 -18.57 -16.23
C ASN A 141 -7.24 -18.06 -14.88
N THR A 142 -6.92 -16.77 -14.77
CA THR A 142 -6.32 -16.16 -13.57
C THR A 142 -7.38 -15.73 -12.57
N ALA A 143 -7.16 -16.02 -11.29
CA ALA A 143 -7.96 -15.51 -10.18
C ALA A 143 -7.21 -14.37 -9.46
N ILE A 144 -7.86 -13.22 -9.31
CA ILE A 144 -7.34 -12.07 -8.57
C ILE A 144 -8.02 -12.01 -7.20
N PHE A 145 -7.22 -12.06 -6.13
CA PHE A 145 -7.66 -11.97 -4.75
C PHE A 145 -7.28 -10.60 -4.18
N CYS A 146 -8.28 -9.78 -3.85
CA CYS A 146 -8.08 -8.47 -3.23
C CYS A 146 -8.67 -8.46 -1.82
N ARG A 147 -7.84 -8.18 -0.80
CA ARG A 147 -8.32 -8.01 0.58
C ARG A 147 -9.34 -6.87 0.65
N GLU A 148 -10.38 -7.06 1.44
CA GLU A 148 -11.31 -6.00 1.84
C GLU A 148 -11.19 -5.81 3.35
N GLU A 149 -10.81 -4.60 3.76
CA GLU A 149 -10.67 -4.23 5.16
C GLU A 149 -11.81 -3.30 5.56
N VAL A 150 -12.27 -3.43 6.81
CA VAL A 150 -13.25 -2.49 7.39
C VAL A 150 -12.67 -1.08 7.41
N ASN A 151 -11.41 -0.97 7.83
CA ASN A 151 -10.66 0.28 7.84
C ASN A 151 -9.34 0.06 7.11
N SER A 152 -8.98 0.99 6.21
CA SER A 152 -7.68 0.97 5.54
C SER A 152 -6.58 1.67 6.36
N MET A 153 -6.99 2.45 7.37
CA MET A 153 -6.15 3.23 8.27
C MET A 153 -6.69 3.20 9.70
N GLU A 154 -5.81 3.38 10.67
CA GLU A 154 -6.13 3.58 12.08
C GLU A 154 -5.36 4.81 12.59
N PHE A 155 -5.94 5.54 13.54
CA PHE A 155 -5.24 6.62 14.24
C PHE A 155 -5.01 6.21 15.70
N ILE A 156 -3.75 6.20 16.12
CA ILE A 156 -3.37 5.90 17.51
C ILE A 156 -3.24 7.23 18.27
N GLY A 157 -4.14 7.44 19.22
CA GLY A 157 -4.17 8.67 20.02
C GLY A 157 -2.96 8.78 20.97
N PRO A 158 -2.59 10.00 21.42
CA PRO A 158 -1.44 10.22 22.32
C PRO A 158 -1.50 9.44 23.65
N ASN A 159 -2.71 9.10 24.11
CA ASN A 159 -2.94 8.36 25.35
C ASN A 159 -3.19 6.86 25.11
N GLU A 160 -3.27 6.43 23.85
CA GLU A 160 -3.50 5.03 23.50
C GLU A 160 -2.17 4.29 23.41
N PHE A 161 -2.17 3.01 23.77
CA PHE A 161 -0.98 2.17 23.66
C PHE A 161 -1.28 0.97 22.77
N ARG A 162 -0.65 0.95 21.59
CA ARG A 162 -0.66 -0.21 20.68
C ARG A 162 0.64 -0.98 20.71
N GLY A 163 1.77 -0.29 20.81
CA GLY A 163 3.09 -0.90 20.77
C GLY A 163 4.20 0.12 20.57
N PHE A 164 5.32 -0.39 20.06
CA PHE A 164 6.53 0.36 19.70
C PHE A 164 7.03 -0.05 18.31
N GLY A 165 6.24 -0.78 17.52
CA GLY A 165 6.72 -1.45 16.32
C GLY A 165 7.08 -0.46 15.21
N HIS A 166 6.18 0.47 14.92
CA HIS A 166 6.36 1.46 13.88
C HIS A 166 7.46 2.47 14.23
N GLU A 167 7.50 2.94 15.47
CA GLU A 167 8.58 3.83 15.91
C GLU A 167 9.93 3.08 15.99
N PHE A 168 9.92 1.78 16.30
CA PHE A 168 11.14 0.98 16.27
C PHE A 168 11.69 0.86 14.84
N GLU A 169 10.85 0.56 13.86
CA GLU A 169 11.24 0.52 12.44
C GLU A 169 11.85 1.85 12.00
N LYS A 170 11.20 2.99 12.32
CA LYS A 170 11.72 4.34 12.01
C LYS A 170 13.09 4.59 12.66
N ALA A 171 13.28 4.13 13.89
CA ALA A 171 14.52 4.34 14.64
C ALA A 171 15.67 3.39 14.23
N HIS A 172 15.36 2.25 13.60
CA HIS A 172 16.34 1.20 13.28
C HIS A 172 16.53 0.97 11.78
N THR A 173 15.88 1.76 10.94
CA THR A 173 16.03 1.70 9.49
C THR A 173 16.21 3.10 8.91
N ALA A 174 16.88 3.18 7.75
CA ALA A 174 17.08 4.41 7.01
C ALA A 174 16.41 4.30 5.63
N SER A 175 15.40 5.15 5.39
CA SER A 175 14.75 5.19 4.07
C SER A 175 15.75 5.56 2.98
N GLN A 176 15.77 4.78 1.90
CA GLN A 176 16.63 5.02 0.74
C GLN A 176 15.95 5.90 -0.32
N ILE A 177 14.63 6.10 -0.20
CA ILE A 177 13.85 6.94 -1.10
C ILE A 177 13.16 8.04 -0.29
N TYR A 178 13.37 9.29 -0.70
CA TYR A 178 12.74 10.44 -0.03
C TYR A 178 11.21 10.35 -0.12
N GLY A 179 10.55 10.54 1.02
CA GLY A 179 9.09 10.46 1.13
C GLY A 179 8.51 9.04 1.05
N SER A 180 9.33 7.98 1.08
CA SER A 180 8.82 6.61 1.13
C SER A 180 8.03 6.36 2.42
N THR A 181 6.85 5.75 2.29
CA THR A 181 5.99 5.39 3.45
C THR A 181 5.73 3.90 3.57
N GLY A 182 6.27 3.08 2.68
CA GLY A 182 6.11 1.62 2.72
C GLY A 182 6.61 0.98 1.45
N HIS A 183 7.32 -0.13 1.58
CA HIS A 183 7.94 -0.85 0.48
C HIS A 183 7.22 -2.17 0.23
N HIS A 184 6.87 -2.44 -1.03
CA HIS A 184 6.19 -3.64 -1.44
C HIS A 184 7.01 -4.37 -2.50
N ARG A 185 7.07 -5.69 -2.39
CA ARG A 185 7.67 -6.60 -3.38
C ARG A 185 6.59 -7.43 -4.04
N VAL A 186 6.87 -7.86 -5.25
CA VAL A 186 6.05 -8.80 -6.02
C VAL A 186 6.96 -9.95 -6.45
N ILE A 187 6.61 -11.16 -6.01
CA ILE A 187 7.32 -12.40 -6.35
C ILE A 187 6.37 -13.36 -7.06
N SER A 188 6.91 -14.25 -7.88
CA SER A 188 6.20 -15.43 -8.35
C SER A 188 6.73 -16.70 -7.68
N TYR A 189 5.87 -17.70 -7.51
CA TYR A 189 6.27 -19.04 -7.11
C TYR A 189 5.20 -20.06 -7.48
N HIS A 190 5.56 -21.35 -7.41
CA HIS A 190 4.60 -22.45 -7.54
C HIS A 190 4.23 -22.97 -6.17
N PHE A 191 2.94 -23.21 -5.93
CA PHE A 191 2.44 -23.80 -4.70
C PHE A 191 1.21 -24.64 -4.98
N GLY A 192 1.21 -25.89 -4.53
CA GLY A 192 0.06 -26.77 -4.64
C GLY A 192 -0.42 -26.93 -6.09
N GLY A 193 0.47 -26.94 -7.08
CA GLY A 193 0.13 -27.08 -8.50
C GLY A 193 -0.43 -25.81 -9.18
N LEU A 194 -0.30 -24.63 -8.57
CA LEU A 194 -0.72 -23.35 -9.13
C LEU A 194 0.46 -22.37 -9.16
N LYS A 195 0.53 -21.52 -10.18
CA LYS A 195 1.50 -20.43 -10.30
C LYS A 195 0.94 -19.15 -9.68
N PHE A 196 1.61 -18.67 -8.64
CA PHE A 196 1.22 -17.49 -7.88
C PHE A 196 2.03 -16.27 -8.31
N LEU A 197 1.38 -15.10 -8.21
CA LEU A 197 1.97 -13.78 -8.16
C LEU A 197 1.56 -13.15 -6.83
N VAL A 198 2.52 -12.92 -5.92
CA VAL A 198 2.25 -12.51 -4.54
C VAL A 198 2.91 -11.17 -4.23
N ARG A 199 2.09 -10.21 -3.81
CA ARG A 199 2.56 -8.96 -3.22
C ARG A 199 2.74 -9.08 -1.71
N TYR A 200 3.82 -8.52 -1.19
CA TYR A 200 4.00 -8.35 0.25
C TYR A 200 4.76 -7.07 0.58
N GLU A 201 4.52 -6.54 1.77
CA GLU A 201 5.26 -5.42 2.34
C GLU A 201 6.57 -5.96 2.96
N THR A 202 7.64 -5.17 2.94
CA THR A 202 8.96 -5.54 3.46
C THR A 202 9.55 -4.40 4.29
N ASP A 203 9.81 -4.70 5.58
CA ASP A 203 10.28 -3.71 6.56
C ASP A 203 11.66 -3.14 6.24
N GLY A 204 12.57 -3.95 5.68
CA GLY A 204 13.91 -3.47 5.35
C GLY A 204 14.81 -4.47 4.63
N TYR A 205 16.09 -4.11 4.49
CA TYR A 205 17.13 -4.99 3.96
C TYR A 205 18.48 -4.78 4.64
N LEU A 206 19.33 -5.80 4.58
CA LEU A 206 20.73 -5.75 5.00
C LEU A 206 21.59 -5.23 3.86
N ALA A 207 22.47 -4.27 4.14
CA ALA A 207 23.54 -3.92 3.20
C ALA A 207 24.38 -5.17 2.90
N GLU A 208 24.67 -5.40 1.62
CA GLU A 208 25.64 -6.40 1.23
C GLU A 208 27.00 -5.98 1.81
N LYS A 209 27.69 -6.92 2.47
CA LYS A 209 29.08 -6.72 2.88
C LYS A 209 29.94 -6.83 1.63
N GLU A 210 29.96 -5.79 0.80
CA GLU A 210 30.92 -5.73 -0.28
C GLU A 210 32.32 -5.58 0.32
N ALA A 211 33.19 -6.57 0.10
CA ALA A 211 34.60 -6.25 -0.04
C ALA A 211 34.72 -5.31 -1.23
N PRO A 212 35.50 -4.22 -1.15
CA PRO A 212 35.56 -3.24 -2.23
C PRO A 212 36.00 -3.93 -3.51
N SER A 213 35.10 -4.03 -4.49
CA SER A 213 35.44 -4.42 -5.85
C SER A 213 35.66 -3.15 -6.68
N ASP A 214 36.63 -3.18 -7.59
CA ASP A 214 36.94 -2.06 -8.49
C ASP A 214 35.75 -1.68 -9.40
N GLU A 215 34.72 -2.52 -9.47
CA GLU A 215 33.48 -2.30 -10.22
C GLU A 215 32.55 -1.27 -9.54
N TYR A 216 32.56 -1.19 -8.20
CA TYR A 216 31.80 -0.19 -7.43
C TYR A 216 32.37 1.22 -7.63
N LEU A 217 33.70 1.34 -7.69
CA LEU A 217 34.38 2.61 -8.00
C LEU A 217 34.10 3.05 -9.45
N SER A 218 34.01 2.10 -10.39
CA SER A 218 33.66 2.39 -11.78
C SER A 218 32.23 2.94 -11.91
N LYS A 219 31.26 2.38 -11.19
CA LYS A 219 29.87 2.90 -11.15
C LYS A 219 29.75 4.27 -10.48
N LEU A 220 30.54 4.55 -9.45
CA LEU A 220 30.61 5.87 -8.83
C LEU A 220 31.25 6.92 -9.74
N LEU A 221 32.22 6.54 -10.57
CA LEU A 221 32.85 7.41 -11.55
C LEU A 221 31.94 7.69 -12.77
N ASP A 222 31.17 6.69 -13.22
CA ASP A 222 30.16 6.90 -14.26
C ASP A 222 29.05 7.86 -13.80
N GLY A 223 28.69 7.85 -12.51
CA GLY A 223 27.76 8.82 -11.90
C GLY A 223 28.30 10.25 -11.80
N LEU A 224 29.61 10.46 -11.96
CA LEU A 224 30.27 11.77 -11.93
C LEU A 224 30.55 12.34 -13.34
N SER A 225 30.21 11.60 -14.40
CA SER A 225 30.33 12.07 -15.77
C SER A 225 29.19 13.06 -16.11
N LEU A 226 29.37 14.30 -15.68
CA LEU A 226 28.54 15.45 -16.06
C LEU A 226 28.81 15.81 -17.53
N SER A 227 28.21 15.07 -18.46
CA SER A 227 27.95 15.61 -19.79
C SER A 227 26.67 16.44 -19.73
N ALA A 228 26.83 17.76 -19.75
CA ALA A 228 25.72 18.71 -19.80
C ALA A 228 25.07 18.69 -21.20
N SER A 229 24.23 17.70 -21.47
CA SER A 229 23.25 17.78 -22.54
C SER A 229 21.95 18.34 -21.97
N LYS A 230 21.56 19.53 -22.43
CA LYS A 230 20.26 20.14 -22.13
C LYS A 230 19.14 19.11 -22.37
N PRO A 231 18.22 18.87 -21.42
CA PRO A 231 17.03 18.09 -21.74
C PRO A 231 16.16 18.93 -22.66
N GLY A 232 16.02 18.48 -23.91
CA GLY A 232 14.90 18.89 -24.76
C GLY A 232 13.59 18.40 -24.12
N PRO A 233 12.43 18.98 -24.47
CA PRO A 233 11.16 18.49 -23.99
C PRO A 233 10.92 17.11 -24.63
N GLU A 234 11.29 16.04 -23.93
CA GLU A 234 10.77 14.71 -24.23
C GLU A 234 9.27 14.74 -23.90
N SER A 235 8.48 14.97 -24.94
CA SER A 235 7.07 14.63 -24.93
C SER A 235 6.98 13.12 -24.76
N LEU A 236 6.78 12.67 -23.53
CA LEU A 236 6.21 11.35 -23.27
C LEU A 236 4.97 11.21 -24.17
N PRO A 237 4.80 10.09 -24.89
CA PRO A 237 3.52 9.82 -25.55
C PRO A 237 2.42 9.97 -24.49
N PRO A 238 1.25 10.51 -24.85
CA PRO A 238 0.21 10.81 -23.88
C PRO A 238 -0.06 9.51 -23.10
N GLN A 239 0.31 9.50 -21.82
CA GLN A 239 -0.21 8.51 -20.90
C GLN A 239 -1.71 8.74 -20.96
N PHE A 240 -2.41 7.89 -21.72
CA PHE A 240 -3.86 7.87 -21.74
C PHE A 240 -4.29 7.97 -20.28
N ALA A 241 -5.11 8.97 -19.98
CA ALA A 241 -5.51 9.35 -18.63
C ALA A 241 -6.45 8.28 -18.03
N VAL A 242 -5.95 7.05 -17.88
CA VAL A 242 -6.72 5.88 -17.42
C VAL A 242 -6.62 5.73 -15.91
N SER A 243 -5.51 6.17 -15.30
CA SER A 243 -5.34 6.16 -13.84
C SER A 243 -4.64 7.41 -13.31
N LYS A 244 -4.99 7.80 -12.09
CA LYS A 244 -4.34 8.85 -11.30
C LYS A 244 -3.01 8.43 -10.68
N LEU A 245 -2.65 7.14 -10.75
CA LEU A 245 -1.42 6.60 -10.18
C LEU A 245 -0.20 7.05 -10.99
N ARG A 246 0.70 7.81 -10.33
CA ARG A 246 1.96 8.25 -10.90
C ARG A 246 3.10 7.30 -10.54
N ILE A 247 4.00 7.09 -11.49
CA ILE A 247 5.20 6.26 -11.31
C ILE A 247 6.44 7.15 -11.41
N LYS A 248 7.38 6.99 -10.48
CA LYS A 248 8.69 7.63 -10.50
C LYS A 248 9.80 6.57 -10.53
N LYS A 249 10.87 6.79 -11.27
CA LYS A 249 12.04 5.89 -11.30
C LYS A 249 13.09 6.39 -10.32
N LEU A 250 13.04 5.92 -9.06
CA LEU A 250 13.85 6.48 -7.95
C LEU A 250 14.57 5.46 -7.06
N GLY A 251 14.16 4.19 -7.04
CA GLY A 251 14.76 3.17 -6.17
C GLY A 251 15.79 2.29 -6.86
N GLN A 252 16.13 1.20 -6.20
CA GLN A 252 17.08 0.20 -6.68
C GLN A 252 16.59 -1.20 -6.35
N THR A 253 16.89 -2.16 -7.22
CA THR A 253 16.58 -3.56 -6.96
C THR A 253 17.41 -4.07 -5.79
N VAL A 254 16.76 -4.68 -4.81
CA VAL A 254 17.40 -5.31 -3.65
C VAL A 254 17.15 -6.81 -3.68
N SER A 255 18.20 -7.62 -3.47
CA SER A 255 18.07 -9.08 -3.43
C SER A 255 17.13 -9.53 -2.31
N ARG A 256 16.24 -10.50 -2.60
CA ARG A 256 15.38 -11.14 -1.59
C ARG A 256 16.19 -11.77 -0.46
N THR A 257 17.38 -12.28 -0.74
CA THR A 257 18.22 -12.91 0.29
C THR A 257 18.67 -11.95 1.38
N SER A 258 18.60 -10.64 1.13
CA SER A 258 18.95 -9.56 2.06
C SER A 258 17.76 -8.97 2.82
N THR A 259 16.51 -9.29 2.44
CA THR A 259 15.34 -8.67 3.06
C THR A 259 15.13 -9.14 4.48
N ILE A 260 14.65 -8.25 5.33
CA ILE A 260 14.34 -8.51 6.74
C ILE A 260 12.86 -8.27 7.02
N GLU A 261 12.32 -9.06 7.95
CA GLU A 261 11.10 -8.77 8.68
C GLU A 261 11.48 -8.38 10.12
N ILE A 262 10.81 -7.39 10.69
CA ILE A 262 11.02 -6.87 12.03
C ILE A 262 9.83 -7.21 12.91
N LYS A 263 10.08 -7.79 14.09
CA LYS A 263 9.07 -8.04 15.11
C LYS A 263 9.55 -7.56 16.47
N THR A 264 8.78 -6.67 17.09
CA THR A 264 9.04 -6.15 18.43
C THR A 264 8.24 -6.85 19.51
N ARG A 265 8.80 -7.00 20.72
CA ARG A 265 8.09 -7.61 21.84
C ARG A 265 8.62 -7.19 23.21
N VAL A 266 7.76 -7.20 24.23
CA VAL A 266 8.20 -7.09 25.62
C VAL A 266 9.10 -8.28 25.99
N ILE A 267 10.19 -8.03 26.70
CA ILE A 267 11.25 -9.03 26.96
C ILE A 267 10.76 -10.26 27.74
N HIS A 268 9.80 -10.09 28.65
CA HIS A 268 9.28 -11.18 29.49
C HIS A 268 8.23 -12.06 28.77
N LYS A 269 7.90 -11.77 27.50
CA LYS A 269 6.97 -12.56 26.69
C LYS A 269 7.56 -12.78 25.30
N PRO A 270 8.60 -13.64 25.18
CA PRO A 270 9.35 -13.81 23.95
C PRO A 270 8.46 -14.22 22.77
N LEU A 271 8.90 -13.87 21.56
CA LEU A 271 8.17 -14.20 20.34
C LEU A 271 8.32 -15.69 20.04
N ASP A 272 7.17 -16.36 19.89
CA ASP A 272 7.12 -17.71 19.36
C ASP A 272 7.36 -17.66 17.84
N LEU A 273 8.43 -18.30 17.41
CA LEU A 273 8.83 -18.34 16.01
C LEU A 273 7.74 -19.02 15.15
N GLN A 274 7.02 -20.01 15.68
CA GLN A 274 5.97 -20.71 14.94
C GLN A 274 4.81 -19.78 14.53
N GLN A 275 4.58 -18.69 15.25
CA GLN A 275 3.57 -17.68 14.93
C GLN A 275 4.02 -16.67 13.86
N ILE A 276 5.32 -16.61 13.57
CA ILE A 276 5.92 -15.66 12.61
C ILE A 276 6.22 -16.36 11.28
N ILE A 277 6.71 -17.61 11.34
CA ILE A 277 7.14 -18.37 10.17
C ILE A 277 6.08 -18.44 9.05
N PRO A 278 4.77 -18.62 9.30
CA PRO A 278 3.79 -18.64 8.20
C PRO A 278 3.85 -17.40 7.31
N GLN A 279 4.07 -16.22 7.91
CA GLN A 279 4.20 -14.97 7.17
C GLN A 279 5.50 -14.93 6.35
N LEU A 280 6.60 -15.42 6.92
CA LEU A 280 7.90 -15.49 6.26
C LEU A 280 7.92 -16.52 5.14
N TRP A 281 7.23 -17.65 5.32
CA TRP A 281 7.02 -18.68 4.31
C TRP A 281 6.26 -18.12 3.10
N ILE A 282 5.15 -17.40 3.30
CA ILE A 282 4.40 -16.81 2.17
C ILE A 282 5.24 -15.79 1.40
N SER A 283 6.02 -14.96 2.11
CA SER A 283 6.84 -13.90 1.51
C SER A 283 8.23 -14.36 1.06
N GLN A 284 8.61 -15.59 1.41
CA GLN A 284 9.97 -16.13 1.23
C GLN A 284 11.05 -15.17 1.76
N THR A 285 10.77 -14.53 2.90
CA THR A 285 11.67 -13.57 3.57
C THR A 285 12.61 -14.32 4.51
N PRO A 286 13.93 -14.34 4.26
CA PRO A 286 14.82 -15.26 4.94
C PRO A 286 15.38 -14.72 6.26
N ASN A 287 15.34 -13.40 6.50
CA ASN A 287 15.92 -12.80 7.70
C ASN A 287 14.83 -12.22 8.61
N LEU A 288 14.95 -12.49 9.90
CA LEU A 288 14.03 -12.02 10.94
C LEU A 288 14.81 -11.27 12.02
N VAL A 289 14.36 -10.06 12.32
CA VAL A 289 14.79 -9.27 13.47
C VAL A 289 13.77 -9.45 14.58
N ARG A 290 14.21 -10.01 15.71
CA ARG A 290 13.40 -10.08 16.94
C ARG A 290 13.93 -9.08 17.94
N ALA A 291 13.21 -7.97 18.09
CA ALA A 291 13.61 -6.87 18.95
C ALA A 291 12.83 -6.93 20.27
N TYR A 292 13.55 -6.96 21.39
CA TYR A 292 12.96 -7.05 22.72
C TYR A 292 13.13 -5.77 23.52
N HIS A 293 12.09 -5.37 24.26
CA HIS A 293 12.12 -4.15 25.05
C HIS A 293 11.60 -4.31 26.49
N GLN A 294 12.02 -3.38 27.34
CA GLN A 294 11.43 -3.11 28.64
C GLN A 294 10.95 -1.66 28.66
N ASN A 295 9.62 -1.46 28.62
CA ASN A 295 9.00 -0.12 28.62
C ASN A 295 9.57 0.86 27.58
N GLY A 296 9.69 0.40 26.32
CA GLY A 296 10.22 1.17 25.19
C GLY A 296 11.74 1.20 25.09
N VAL A 297 12.50 0.67 26.06
CA VAL A 297 13.95 0.55 25.96
C VAL A 297 14.29 -0.78 25.29
N PHE A 298 14.80 -0.73 24.07
CA PHE A 298 15.16 -1.91 23.29
C PHE A 298 16.60 -2.32 23.52
N THR A 299 16.83 -3.62 23.71
CA THR A 299 18.17 -4.21 23.63
C THR A 299 18.65 -4.22 22.19
N THR A 300 19.96 -4.27 21.96
CA THR A 300 20.51 -4.43 20.60
C THR A 300 19.92 -5.68 19.94
N PRO A 301 19.10 -5.52 18.88
CA PRO A 301 18.43 -6.64 18.24
C PRO A 301 19.42 -7.44 17.38
N MET A 302 19.18 -8.75 17.25
CA MET A 302 19.94 -9.60 16.33
C MET A 302 19.12 -9.90 15.09
N VAL A 303 19.79 -9.89 13.94
CA VAL A 303 19.25 -10.39 12.68
C VAL A 303 19.54 -11.89 12.63
N GLN A 304 18.50 -12.70 12.49
CA GLN A 304 18.62 -14.15 12.35
C GLN A 304 18.17 -14.56 10.95
N ASN A 305 19.00 -15.30 10.22
CA ASN A 305 18.54 -16.00 9.04
C ASN A 305 17.74 -17.23 9.50
N VAL A 306 16.47 -17.31 9.09
CA VAL A 306 15.50 -18.34 9.51
C VAL A 306 15.06 -19.25 8.36
N THR A 307 15.88 -19.35 7.30
CA THR A 307 15.55 -20.14 6.10
C THR A 307 15.31 -21.61 6.43
N THR A 308 16.14 -22.19 7.29
CA THR A 308 16.00 -23.59 7.73
C THR A 308 14.71 -23.79 8.51
N GLU A 309 14.38 -22.86 9.41
CA GLU A 309 13.18 -22.90 10.22
C GLU A 309 11.90 -22.77 9.36
N ILE A 310 11.94 -21.99 8.28
CA ILE A 310 10.87 -21.92 7.28
C ILE A 310 10.68 -23.28 6.59
N GLN A 311 11.77 -23.90 6.14
CA GLN A 311 11.72 -25.21 5.48
C GLN A 311 11.22 -26.32 6.40
N ASP A 312 11.68 -26.33 7.65
CA ASP A 312 11.24 -27.31 8.64
C ASP A 312 9.79 -27.09 9.08
N TRP A 313 9.32 -25.84 9.12
CA TRP A 313 7.91 -25.53 9.32
C TRP A 313 7.06 -26.02 8.15
N GLU A 314 7.47 -25.80 6.90
CA GLU A 314 6.74 -26.27 5.73
C GLU A 314 6.55 -27.79 5.76
N LYS A 315 7.63 -28.54 6.04
CA LYS A 315 7.58 -30.02 6.16
C LYS A 315 6.62 -30.47 7.26
N ARG A 316 6.66 -29.83 8.44
CA ARG A 316 5.79 -30.19 9.58
C ARG A 316 4.33 -29.88 9.33
N ASN A 317 4.03 -28.81 8.58
CA ASN A 317 2.67 -28.34 8.31
C ASN A 317 2.15 -28.82 6.94
N HIS A 318 2.82 -29.77 6.29
CA HIS A 318 2.52 -30.21 4.92
C HIS A 318 1.03 -30.56 4.71
N LYS A 319 0.39 -31.24 5.67
CA LYS A 319 -1.03 -31.61 5.60
C LYS A 319 -1.94 -30.37 5.57
N ASP A 320 -1.65 -29.36 6.36
CA ASP A 320 -2.43 -28.11 6.37
C ASP A 320 -2.15 -27.27 5.12
N LEU A 321 -0.93 -27.35 4.58
CA LEU A 321 -0.61 -26.74 3.29
C LEU A 321 -1.35 -27.41 2.12
N GLN A 322 -1.55 -28.74 2.16
CA GLN A 322 -2.40 -29.43 1.19
C GLN A 322 -3.86 -28.93 1.28
N LYS A 323 -4.42 -28.83 2.50
CA LYS A 323 -5.75 -28.26 2.73
C LYS A 323 -5.86 -26.82 2.23
N LEU A 324 -4.82 -26.00 2.41
CA LEU A 324 -4.78 -24.64 1.87
C LEU A 324 -4.86 -24.63 0.34
N ALA A 325 -4.11 -25.49 -0.33
CA ALA A 325 -4.15 -25.61 -1.79
C ALA A 325 -5.52 -26.09 -2.30
N ILE A 326 -6.19 -26.99 -1.57
CA ILE A 326 -7.56 -27.44 -1.88
C ILE A 326 -8.57 -26.31 -1.68
N LEU A 327 -8.47 -25.60 -0.56
CA LEU A 327 -9.33 -24.47 -0.25
C LEU A 327 -9.26 -23.40 -1.35
N ILE A 328 -8.05 -23.03 -1.76
CA ILE A 328 -7.84 -22.04 -2.82
C ILE A 328 -8.50 -22.48 -4.13
N ARG A 329 -8.33 -23.74 -4.54
CA ARG A 329 -9.01 -24.29 -5.72
C ARG A 329 -10.53 -24.27 -5.59
N ARG A 330 -11.04 -24.61 -4.40
CA ARG A 330 -12.49 -24.62 -4.12
C ARG A 330 -13.07 -23.22 -4.22
N VAL A 331 -12.39 -22.23 -3.65
CA VAL A 331 -12.74 -20.80 -3.77
C VAL A 331 -12.79 -20.38 -5.24
N ILE A 332 -11.76 -20.71 -6.04
CA ILE A 332 -11.71 -20.36 -7.47
C ILE A 332 -12.85 -21.02 -8.25
N SER A 333 -13.10 -22.31 -8.02
CA SER A 333 -14.18 -23.06 -8.65
C SER A 333 -15.56 -22.45 -8.35
N LEU A 334 -15.82 -22.12 -7.08
CA LEU A 334 -17.08 -21.50 -6.67
C LEU A 334 -17.22 -20.06 -7.17
N ALA A 335 -16.13 -19.29 -7.24
CA ALA A 335 -16.14 -17.97 -7.86
C ALA A 335 -16.49 -18.02 -9.36
N ARG A 336 -16.01 -19.04 -10.09
CA ARG A 336 -16.43 -19.30 -11.48
C ARG A 336 -17.92 -19.62 -11.57
N GLN A 337 -18.45 -20.45 -10.66
CA GLN A 337 -19.89 -20.74 -10.59
C GLN A 337 -20.73 -19.49 -10.26
N CYS A 338 -20.16 -18.52 -9.54
CA CYS A 338 -20.79 -17.21 -9.31
C CYS A 338 -20.82 -16.31 -10.56
N GLY A 339 -20.21 -16.70 -11.67
CA GLY A 339 -20.09 -15.88 -12.88
C GLY A 339 -18.80 -15.05 -12.96
N GLY A 340 -17.78 -15.41 -12.16
CA GLY A 340 -16.46 -14.80 -12.20
C GLY A 340 -16.18 -13.78 -11.09
N THR A 341 -17.19 -13.29 -10.39
CA THR A 341 -17.02 -12.36 -9.26
C THR A 341 -17.64 -12.90 -7.98
N ALA A 342 -16.87 -12.91 -6.90
CA ALA A 342 -17.31 -13.41 -5.61
C ALA A 342 -16.64 -12.71 -4.42
N VAL A 343 -17.21 -12.88 -3.23
CA VAL A 343 -16.60 -12.53 -1.95
C VAL A 343 -16.47 -13.79 -1.12
N VAL A 344 -15.25 -14.07 -0.68
CA VAL A 344 -14.99 -15.06 0.38
C VAL A 344 -15.03 -14.33 1.71
N GLN A 345 -15.82 -14.83 2.66
CA GLN A 345 -15.97 -14.22 3.98
C GLN A 345 -15.82 -15.29 5.07
N SER A 346 -15.06 -14.95 6.10
CA SER A 346 -15.11 -15.59 7.40
C SER A 346 -15.74 -14.64 8.40
N ASP A 347 -16.72 -15.12 9.16
CA ASP A 347 -17.31 -14.39 10.29
C ASP A 347 -16.57 -14.68 11.62
N GLY A 348 -15.37 -15.27 11.55
CA GLY A 348 -14.63 -15.79 12.70
C GLY A 348 -15.05 -17.21 13.11
N ASP A 349 -16.04 -17.80 12.42
CA ASP A 349 -16.41 -19.20 12.56
C ASP A 349 -15.31 -20.09 11.95
N PRO A 350 -14.62 -20.93 12.76
CA PRO A 350 -13.55 -21.79 12.27
C PRO A 350 -14.05 -22.95 11.41
N ASP A 351 -15.34 -23.26 11.42
CA ASP A 351 -15.84 -24.46 10.77
C ASP A 351 -16.31 -24.24 9.34
N LYS A 352 -16.38 -22.98 8.88
CA LYS A 352 -16.81 -22.66 7.52
C LYS A 352 -16.31 -21.34 6.94
N LEU A 353 -16.24 -21.30 5.62
CA LEU A 353 -16.11 -20.09 4.82
C LEU A 353 -17.36 -19.89 3.96
N LEU A 354 -17.83 -18.65 3.89
CA LEU A 354 -18.99 -18.27 3.11
C LEU A 354 -18.55 -17.64 1.79
N ILE A 355 -19.25 -17.98 0.70
CA ILE A 355 -19.04 -17.37 -0.61
C ILE A 355 -20.31 -16.68 -1.08
N TYR A 356 -20.18 -15.40 -1.39
CA TYR A 356 -21.27 -14.57 -1.89
C TYR A 356 -21.04 -14.23 -3.36
N LYS A 357 -22.05 -14.45 -4.20
CA LYS A 357 -22.09 -13.84 -5.53
C LYS A 357 -22.33 -12.35 -5.39
N VAL A 358 -21.54 -11.56 -6.09
CA VAL A 358 -21.62 -10.11 -6.05
C VAL A 358 -21.47 -9.54 -7.45
N ASP A 359 -22.25 -8.51 -7.74
CA ASP A 359 -22.01 -7.64 -8.88
C ASP A 359 -21.16 -6.46 -8.39
N ARG A 360 -19.94 -6.31 -8.91
CA ARG A 360 -18.95 -5.35 -8.41
C ARG A 360 -18.29 -4.59 -9.53
N LYS A 361 -17.80 -3.40 -9.17
CA LYS A 361 -16.87 -2.65 -10.01
C LYS A 361 -15.58 -3.46 -10.19
N LYS A 362 -14.98 -3.28 -11.36
CA LYS A 362 -13.69 -3.87 -11.76
C LYS A 362 -12.59 -3.57 -10.72
N MET A 363 -11.75 -4.56 -10.41
CA MET A 363 -10.62 -4.39 -9.47
C MET A 363 -9.42 -3.66 -10.05
N LEU A 364 -9.35 -3.53 -11.37
CA LEU A 364 -8.27 -2.87 -12.10
C LEU A 364 -8.79 -1.80 -13.06
N PRO A 365 -7.95 -0.84 -13.47
CA PRO A 365 -8.18 -0.03 -14.66
C PRO A 365 -8.31 -0.88 -15.92
N GLN A 366 -9.07 -0.39 -16.90
CA GLN A 366 -9.40 -1.15 -18.11
C GLN A 366 -8.17 -1.59 -18.92
N ASP A 367 -7.14 -0.76 -19.00
CA ASP A 367 -5.94 -1.04 -19.79
C ASP A 367 -5.11 -2.19 -19.21
N LEU A 368 -5.21 -2.46 -17.90
CA LEU A 368 -4.55 -3.61 -17.29
C LEU A 368 -5.29 -4.93 -17.57
N TYR A 369 -6.61 -4.92 -17.79
CA TYR A 369 -7.33 -6.14 -18.20
C TYR A 369 -6.89 -6.60 -19.59
N SER A 370 -6.60 -5.67 -20.49
CA SER A 370 -6.14 -5.97 -21.85
C SER A 370 -4.85 -6.79 -21.88
N LYS A 371 -4.08 -6.83 -20.79
CA LYS A 371 -2.88 -7.67 -20.66
C LYS A 371 -3.14 -9.17 -20.69
N TRP A 372 -4.38 -9.61 -20.48
CA TRP A 372 -4.76 -11.00 -20.70
C TRP A 372 -5.19 -11.29 -22.14
N ASP A 373 -5.41 -10.27 -22.97
CA ASP A 373 -5.96 -10.37 -24.33
C ASP A 373 -4.92 -10.28 -25.45
N GLU A 374 -3.65 -9.97 -25.14
CA GLU A 374 -2.60 -9.68 -26.13
C GLU A 374 -2.13 -10.90 -26.97
N ASP A 375 -2.62 -12.14 -26.71
CA ASP A 375 -2.18 -13.38 -27.39
C ASP A 375 -3.14 -13.93 -28.49
N GLN A 376 -3.81 -13.08 -29.27
CA GLN A 376 -4.66 -13.55 -30.38
C GLN A 376 -4.38 -12.89 -31.75
N GLU A 377 -3.40 -11.98 -31.87
CA GLU A 377 -3.13 -11.29 -33.14
C GLU A 377 -1.72 -11.58 -33.71
N GLU A 378 -1.34 -12.85 -33.78
CA GLU A 378 -0.36 -13.28 -34.79
C GLU A 378 -0.96 -14.40 -35.63
N GLY A 379 -1.69 -14.01 -36.67
CA GLY A 379 -2.01 -14.93 -37.76
C GLY A 379 -3.35 -14.78 -38.47
N VAL A 380 -3.76 -13.59 -38.92
CA VAL A 380 -4.56 -13.48 -40.16
C VAL A 380 -4.16 -12.22 -40.92
N GLY A 381 -3.48 -12.40 -42.05
CA GLY A 381 -3.42 -11.39 -43.09
C GLY A 381 -4.69 -11.41 -43.93
N ILE A 382 -5.09 -10.24 -44.44
CA ILE A 382 -5.50 -9.93 -45.83
C ILE A 382 -6.45 -8.72 -45.86
N ASP A 383 -6.06 -7.76 -46.72
CA ASP A 383 -6.78 -6.73 -47.48
C ASP A 383 -7.88 -5.83 -46.88
N ASP A 384 -7.54 -4.55 -46.81
CA ASP A 384 -7.88 -3.50 -47.79
C ASP A 384 -9.33 -3.39 -48.35
N ARG A 385 -9.89 -2.20 -48.09
CA ARG A 385 -10.94 -1.43 -48.81
C ARG A 385 -12.42 -1.79 -48.61
N HIS A 386 -13.15 -0.83 -48.03
CA HIS A 386 -14.13 -0.06 -48.81
C HIS A 386 -14.55 1.25 -48.12
N GLU A 387 -14.54 2.34 -48.90
CA GLU A 387 -15.12 3.64 -48.60
C GLU A 387 -16.66 3.61 -48.55
N GLY A 388 -17.25 4.56 -47.80
CA GLY A 388 -18.66 4.90 -47.91
C GLY A 388 -19.07 6.06 -47.01
N SER A 389 -19.11 7.26 -47.57
CA SER A 389 -19.58 8.51 -46.94
C SER A 389 -21.09 8.58 -46.78
N HIS A 390 -21.57 9.33 -45.77
CA HIS A 390 -22.75 10.23 -45.73
C HIS A 390 -23.13 10.37 -44.24
N GLY A 391 -23.50 11.50 -43.65
CA GLY A 391 -23.74 12.88 -44.07
C GLY A 391 -24.08 13.67 -42.80
N LEU A 392 -23.90 15.00 -42.84
CA LEU A 392 -24.15 15.92 -41.73
C LEU A 392 -25.60 15.92 -41.25
N GLU A 393 -25.80 16.16 -39.95
CA GLU A 393 -26.84 17.10 -39.51
C GLU A 393 -26.49 17.75 -38.16
N VAL A 394 -26.42 19.08 -38.19
CA VAL A 394 -26.30 19.99 -37.06
C VAL A 394 -27.71 20.47 -36.73
N ALA A 395 -28.13 20.37 -35.48
CA ALA A 395 -29.31 21.06 -34.99
C ALA A 395 -28.98 21.73 -33.65
N GLU A 396 -28.89 23.06 -33.68
CA GLU A 396 -29.03 23.93 -32.53
C GLU A 396 -30.49 23.92 -32.04
N ALA A 397 -30.67 23.89 -30.71
CA ALA A 397 -31.89 24.37 -30.07
C ALA A 397 -31.51 25.14 -28.80
N GLY A 398 -31.84 26.43 -28.80
CA GLY A 398 -31.67 27.31 -27.65
C GLY A 398 -32.90 27.35 -26.75
N ARG A 399 -32.66 27.90 -25.54
CA ARG A 399 -33.60 28.34 -24.49
C ARG A 399 -34.29 27.17 -23.74
N GLN A 400 -34.51 27.20 -22.43
CA GLN A 400 -34.75 28.32 -21.52
C GLN A 400 -34.51 27.86 -20.07
N SER A 401 -34.05 28.81 -19.26
CA SER A 401 -33.93 28.75 -17.81
C SER A 401 -35.28 28.55 -17.10
N THR A 402 -35.32 27.63 -16.14
CA THR A 402 -36.25 27.68 -15.01
C THR A 402 -35.54 27.22 -13.74
N ASP A 403 -35.34 28.17 -12.83
CA ASP A 403 -34.85 27.98 -11.48
C ASP A 403 -35.81 27.16 -10.62
N THR A 404 -35.27 26.23 -9.83
CA THR A 404 -35.80 25.90 -8.50
C THR A 404 -34.64 25.41 -7.62
N PRO A 405 -34.56 25.81 -6.33
CA PRO A 405 -33.30 25.90 -5.60
C PRO A 405 -32.89 24.56 -4.99
N ALA A 406 -31.65 24.15 -5.25
CA ALA A 406 -30.94 23.20 -4.41
C ALA A 406 -30.40 23.95 -3.19
N THR A 407 -30.82 23.55 -2.00
CA THR A 407 -30.22 23.90 -0.71
C THR A 407 -28.77 23.45 -0.67
N SER A 408 -27.84 24.35 -1.02
CA SER A 408 -26.43 24.27 -0.63
C SER A 408 -26.24 25.05 0.66
N SER A 409 -25.83 24.39 1.74
CA SER A 409 -25.20 25.07 2.88
C SER A 409 -23.80 25.51 2.45
N ASP A 410 -23.72 26.55 1.63
CA ASP A 410 -22.46 27.21 1.31
C ASP A 410 -22.08 28.04 2.54
N GLY A 411 -21.08 27.55 3.28
CA GLY A 411 -20.52 28.26 4.42
C GLY A 411 -19.99 29.63 3.98
N VAL A 412 -20.27 30.66 4.78
CA VAL A 412 -19.85 32.05 4.51
C VAL A 412 -18.32 32.10 4.40
N LYS A 413 -17.81 32.20 3.17
CA LYS A 413 -16.37 32.34 2.90
C LYS A 413 -15.95 33.78 3.18
N THR A 414 -15.05 33.96 4.13
CA THR A 414 -14.54 35.26 4.55
C THR A 414 -13.25 35.57 3.78
N PRO A 415 -13.15 36.74 3.10
CA PRO A 415 -11.92 37.17 2.45
C PRO A 415 -10.88 37.57 3.50
N ILE A 416 -9.72 36.92 3.50
CA ILE A 416 -8.57 37.25 4.33
C ILE A 416 -7.43 37.71 3.40
N ARG A 417 -6.86 38.88 3.71
CA ARG A 417 -5.72 39.45 2.98
C ARG A 417 -4.42 39.10 3.70
N THR A 418 -3.47 38.51 2.98
CA THR A 418 -2.10 38.28 3.45
C THR A 418 -1.15 38.87 2.43
N GLY A 419 -0.53 40.01 2.77
CA GLY A 419 0.24 40.81 1.81
C GLY A 419 -0.63 41.27 0.63
N VAL A 420 -0.21 40.94 -0.60
CA VAL A 420 -0.85 41.39 -1.84
C VAL A 420 -1.98 40.44 -2.32
N VAL A 421 -2.17 39.28 -1.68
CA VAL A 421 -3.12 38.25 -2.12
C VAL A 421 -4.33 38.21 -1.18
N SER A 422 -5.55 38.17 -1.75
CA SER A 422 -6.79 37.92 -0.99
C SER A 422 -7.31 36.51 -1.24
N ASN A 423 -7.53 35.75 -0.16
CA ASN A 423 -8.06 34.39 -0.24
C ASN A 423 -9.40 34.29 0.48
N ASN A 424 -10.34 33.54 -0.10
CA ASN A 424 -11.67 33.30 0.49
C ASN A 424 -11.65 31.99 1.30
N VAL A 425 -11.80 32.08 2.62
CA VAL A 425 -11.71 30.93 3.54
C VAL A 425 -13.04 30.70 4.26
N ASP A 426 -13.52 29.47 4.25
CA ASP A 426 -14.70 29.05 5.03
C ASP A 426 -14.31 28.85 6.51
N LEU A 427 -14.53 29.87 7.33
CA LEU A 427 -14.10 29.91 8.72
C LEU A 427 -14.86 28.92 9.62
N ALA A 428 -16.01 28.41 9.20
CA ALA A 428 -16.77 27.43 9.96
C ALA A 428 -16.01 26.10 10.16
N LYS A 429 -15.07 25.80 9.26
CA LYS A 429 -14.22 24.59 9.33
C LYS A 429 -13.00 24.75 10.24
N PHE A 430 -12.75 25.97 10.74
CA PHE A 430 -11.55 26.31 11.51
C PHE A 430 -11.92 27.19 12.71
N PRO A 431 -12.44 26.61 13.81
CA PRO A 431 -12.97 27.35 14.95
C PRO A 431 -11.98 28.34 15.56
N TYR A 432 -10.69 27.97 15.62
CA TYR A 432 -9.63 28.82 16.13
C TYR A 432 -9.34 30.04 15.22
N LEU A 433 -9.26 29.82 13.91
CA LEU A 433 -9.08 30.91 12.93
C LEU A 433 -10.30 31.84 12.91
N SER A 434 -11.51 31.26 13.05
CA SER A 434 -12.75 32.02 13.19
C SER A 434 -12.72 32.94 14.42
N SER A 435 -12.27 32.43 15.57
CA SER A 435 -12.12 33.20 16.81
C SER A 435 -11.09 34.31 16.68
N PHE A 436 -9.93 34.04 16.05
CA PHE A 436 -8.90 35.06 15.80
C PHE A 436 -9.39 36.20 14.90
N VAL A 437 -10.07 35.89 13.79
CA VAL A 437 -10.64 36.88 12.87
C VAL A 437 -11.76 37.70 13.51
N GLN A 438 -12.55 37.09 14.41
CA GLN A 438 -13.55 37.81 15.20
C GLN A 438 -12.91 38.75 16.23
N CYS A 439 -11.81 38.35 16.85
CA CYS A 439 -11.08 39.15 17.84
C CYS A 439 -10.43 40.40 17.23
N GLN A 440 -10.02 40.36 15.96
CA GLN A 440 -9.49 41.53 15.25
C GLN A 440 -10.55 42.55 14.80
N LYS A 441 -11.84 42.20 14.85
CA LYS A 441 -12.94 43.12 14.48
C LYS A 441 -13.41 43.99 15.65
N THR A 442 -12.87 43.78 16.85
CA THR A 442 -13.13 44.63 18.01
C THR A 442 -12.17 45.83 18.01
N PRO A 443 -12.69 47.08 18.14
CA PRO A 443 -11.84 48.26 18.11
C PRO A 443 -10.98 48.33 19.38
N HIS A 444 -9.65 48.30 19.22
CA HIS A 444 -8.71 48.55 20.31
C HIS A 444 -8.57 50.07 20.59
N PRO A 445 -8.41 50.48 21.86
CA PRO A 445 -8.16 51.87 22.22
C PRO A 445 -6.77 52.32 21.75
N GLU A 446 -6.69 53.60 21.41
CA GLU A 446 -5.59 54.28 20.74
C GLU A 446 -4.19 54.01 21.34
N GLY A 447 -3.21 53.77 20.45
CA GLY A 447 -1.82 54.13 20.73
C GLY A 447 -0.82 53.00 20.95
N GLN A 448 -0.85 51.93 20.16
CA GLN A 448 0.32 51.06 19.93
C GLN A 448 0.31 50.59 18.48
N GLU A 449 1.34 50.92 17.71
CA GLU A 449 1.54 50.37 16.36
C GLU A 449 1.70 48.84 16.46
N PRO A 450 0.97 48.05 15.65
CA PRO A 450 1.13 46.61 15.65
C PRO A 450 2.39 46.26 14.87
N PHE A 451 3.32 45.59 15.56
CA PHE A 451 4.55 44.98 15.06
C PHE A 451 4.51 44.61 13.57
N ASP A 452 5.40 45.24 12.81
CA ASP A 452 5.92 44.78 11.52
C ASP A 452 6.86 43.57 11.75
N ASP A 453 6.99 42.69 10.76
CA ASP A 453 7.78 41.43 10.72
C ASP A 453 7.09 40.08 11.07
N THR A 454 5.79 39.89 10.77
CA THR A 454 5.11 38.56 10.92
C THR A 454 4.35 38.05 9.68
N VAL A 455 4.96 38.12 8.49
CA VAL A 455 4.33 37.63 7.24
C VAL A 455 4.87 36.27 6.75
N ASP A 456 5.80 35.61 7.44
CA ASP A 456 6.29 34.28 7.00
C ASP A 456 5.53 33.10 7.63
N LEU A 457 5.12 33.20 8.89
CA LEU A 457 4.45 32.09 9.61
C LEU A 457 2.98 31.89 9.22
N SER A 458 2.29 32.97 8.85
CA SER A 458 0.90 32.92 8.41
C SER A 458 0.76 32.25 7.03
N ILE A 459 1.76 32.38 6.16
CA ILE A 459 1.82 31.67 4.87
C ILE A 459 2.04 30.16 5.09
N VAL A 460 2.98 29.79 5.96
CA VAL A 460 3.25 28.39 6.33
C VAL A 460 2.03 27.74 6.99
N ALA A 461 1.35 28.45 7.89
CA ALA A 461 0.11 27.99 8.52
C ALA A 461 -1.03 27.81 7.49
N LEU A 462 -1.19 28.74 6.54
CA LEU A 462 -2.20 28.63 5.48
C LEU A 462 -1.91 27.50 4.49
N GLN A 463 -0.62 27.22 4.25
CA GLN A 463 -0.17 26.13 3.40
C GLN A 463 -0.42 24.77 4.07
N GLY A 464 -0.19 24.66 5.37
CA GLY A 464 -0.56 23.49 6.17
C GLY A 464 -2.07 23.26 6.29
N VAL A 465 -2.90 24.31 6.22
CA VAL A 465 -4.37 24.18 6.13
C VAL A 465 -4.81 23.53 4.82
N LYS A 466 -4.03 23.68 3.73
CA LYS A 466 -4.33 23.03 2.44
C LYS A 466 -3.75 21.61 2.31
N SER A 467 -2.74 21.25 3.10
CA SER A 467 -1.97 20.01 2.91
C SER A 467 -1.97 19.06 4.11
N GLY A 468 -2.67 19.41 5.19
CA GLY A 468 -2.89 18.58 6.38
C GLY A 468 -2.02 19.00 7.57
N CYS A 469 -2.56 18.90 8.80
CA CYS A 469 -1.93 19.39 10.04
C CYS A 469 -0.50 18.90 10.28
N SER A 470 -0.16 17.70 9.82
CA SER A 470 1.18 17.11 10.02
C SER A 470 2.27 17.86 9.24
N GLN A 471 1.95 18.35 8.05
CA GLN A 471 2.89 19.10 7.20
C GLN A 471 3.09 20.54 7.70
N CYS A 472 2.09 21.07 8.40
CA CYS A 472 2.16 22.36 9.09
C CYS A 472 3.26 22.35 10.17
N ILE A 473 3.34 21.26 10.95
CA ILE A 473 4.31 21.09 12.04
C ILE A 473 5.73 20.87 11.50
N GLN A 474 5.88 20.14 10.40
CA GLN A 474 7.18 19.83 9.80
C GLN A 474 7.82 21.00 9.04
N SER A 475 7.02 22.00 8.66
CA SER A 475 7.50 23.18 7.94
C SER A 475 7.99 24.30 8.87
N LEU A 476 7.88 24.12 10.19
CA LEU A 476 8.37 25.07 11.19
C LEU A 476 9.87 24.80 11.46
N PRO A 477 10.75 25.82 11.41
CA PRO A 477 12.14 25.68 11.81
C PRO A 477 12.28 25.07 13.22
N ALA A 478 13.32 24.25 13.43
CA ALA A 478 13.51 23.31 14.54
C ALA A 478 13.58 23.90 15.98
N LEU A 479 13.42 25.21 16.13
CA LEU A 479 13.52 25.92 17.40
C LEU A 479 12.15 26.05 18.07
N VAL A 480 11.62 24.92 18.57
CA VAL A 480 10.28 24.76 19.19
C VAL A 480 9.93 25.82 20.24
N HIS A 481 10.93 26.41 20.91
CA HIS A 481 10.74 27.45 21.93
C HIS A 481 10.20 28.81 21.43
N GLU A 482 10.32 29.11 20.13
CA GLU A 482 9.80 30.37 19.54
C GLU A 482 8.29 30.32 19.26
N TYR A 483 7.68 29.13 19.30
CA TYR A 483 6.25 28.92 18.98
C TYR A 483 5.33 28.82 20.20
N ARG A 484 5.79 29.20 21.40
CA ARG A 484 4.94 29.20 22.61
C ARG A 484 3.67 30.03 22.47
N ILE A 485 3.69 31.05 21.60
CA ILE A 485 2.54 31.94 21.34
C ILE A 485 1.42 31.22 20.57
N LEU A 486 1.74 30.19 19.76
CA LEU A 486 0.73 29.41 19.01
C LEU A 486 -0.08 28.43 19.87
N PHE A 487 0.40 28.12 21.07
CA PHE A 487 -0.20 27.09 21.96
C PHE A 487 -0.67 27.64 23.31
N GLN A 488 -0.72 28.96 23.48
CA GLN A 488 -1.33 29.60 24.65
C GLN A 488 -2.54 30.43 24.24
N THR A 489 -3.70 29.78 24.10
CA THR A 489 -4.92 29.98 24.93
C THR A 489 -6.06 29.10 24.43
#